data_AF-A0AAV5TXR2-F1
#
_entry.id   AF-A0AAV5TXR2-F1
#
_cell.length_a   1.000
_cell.length_b   1.000
_cell.length_c   1.000
_cell.angle_alpha   90.00
_cell.angle_beta   90.00
_cell.angle_gamma   90.00
#
_symmetry.space_group_name_H-M   'P 1'
#
loop_
_entity.id
_entity.type
_entity.pdbx_description
1 polymer ?
#
loop_
_entity_poly.entity_id
_entity_poly.type
_entity_poly.pdbx_seq_one_letter_code
_entity_poly.pdbx_strand_id
1 'polypeptide(L)'
;SSFSRMRGRRPRLPTFTHLDDEDADGVGCADEISVMADAQGRVYIDARFPTADDRNKIRDSISGVMTNIVDAMNGMIMQLDWMTQPSKMNALNKASNIQVNVAFPDFILDNNMLDA
;
A
#
# COMPACT_ATOMS: atom_id res chain seq x y z
N SER A 1 38.24 23.50 -17.83
CA SER A 1 37.82 22.29 -18.55
C SER A 1 36.53 21.78 -17.93
N SER A 2 35.44 21.76 -18.68
CA SER A 2 34.07 21.53 -18.19
C SER A 2 33.85 20.14 -17.58
N PHE A 3 33.20 20.10 -16.42
CA PHE A 3 32.57 18.89 -15.90
C PHE A 3 31.28 18.61 -16.68
N SER A 4 31.31 17.54 -17.48
CA SER A 4 30.12 17.04 -18.18
C SER A 4 29.27 16.24 -17.19
N ARG A 5 28.11 16.77 -16.79
CA ARG A 5 27.09 16.00 -16.05
C ARG A 5 26.62 14.86 -16.95
N MET A 6 27.01 13.63 -16.64
CA MET A 6 26.33 12.46 -17.17
C MET A 6 24.85 12.58 -16.80
N ARG A 7 23.99 12.75 -17.80
CA ARG A 7 22.55 12.54 -17.64
C ARG A 7 22.36 11.08 -17.30
N GLY A 8 22.15 10.77 -16.02
CA GLY A 8 21.84 9.42 -15.57
C GLY A 8 20.67 8.88 -16.38
N ARG A 9 20.88 7.79 -17.11
CA ARG A 9 19.79 6.98 -17.65
C ARG A 9 18.94 6.59 -16.44
N ARG A 10 17.67 7.00 -16.41
CA ARG A 10 16.71 6.38 -15.49
C ARG A 10 16.78 4.87 -15.72
N PRO A 11 17.02 4.05 -14.69
CA PRO A 11 16.95 2.60 -14.82
C PRO A 11 15.63 2.23 -15.50
N ARG A 12 15.68 1.32 -16.48
CA ARG A 12 14.44 0.76 -17.02
C ARG A 12 13.76 0.03 -15.88
N LEU A 13 12.54 0.44 -15.54
CA LEU A 13 11.74 -0.25 -14.54
C LEU A 13 11.58 -1.71 -14.99
N PRO A 14 11.71 -2.69 -14.07
CA PRO A 14 11.48 -4.09 -14.40
C PRO A 14 10.07 -4.25 -14.97
N THR A 15 9.96 -4.99 -16.08
CA THR A 15 8.66 -5.30 -16.67
C THR A 15 8.09 -6.47 -15.87
N PHE A 16 6.92 -6.28 -15.25
CA PHE A 16 6.21 -7.33 -14.54
C PHE A 16 5.50 -8.25 -15.56
N THR A 17 6.27 -9.06 -16.29
CA THR A 17 5.75 -10.13 -17.17
C THR A 17 5.39 -11.37 -16.36
N HIS A 18 4.65 -12.29 -16.98
CA HIS A 18 4.36 -13.62 -16.42
C HIS A 18 5.67 -14.34 -16.09
N LEU A 19 5.73 -14.96 -14.91
CA LEU A 19 6.90 -15.72 -14.45
C LEU A 19 6.82 -17.14 -15.00
N ASP A 20 7.86 -17.58 -15.69
CA ASP A 20 7.99 -18.97 -16.16
C ASP A 20 8.81 -19.79 -15.13
N ASP A 21 8.91 -21.12 -15.28
CA ASP A 21 9.60 -21.99 -14.31
C ASP A 21 11.09 -21.62 -14.07
N GLU A 22 11.70 -20.84 -14.97
CA GLU A 22 13.06 -20.29 -14.84
C GLU A 22 13.17 -19.12 -13.84
N ASP A 23 12.04 -18.56 -13.37
CA ASP A 23 12.01 -17.41 -12.46
C ASP A 23 11.95 -17.79 -10.97
N ALA A 24 11.99 -19.09 -10.63
CA ALA A 24 11.95 -19.55 -9.24
C ALA A 24 13.10 -18.95 -8.40
N ASP A 25 14.30 -18.83 -8.98
CA ASP A 25 15.45 -18.19 -8.34
C ASP A 25 15.24 -16.68 -8.14
N GLY A 26 14.57 -16.02 -9.09
CA GLY A 26 14.23 -14.60 -9.01
C GLY A 26 13.19 -14.30 -7.92
N VAL A 27 12.18 -15.17 -7.78
CA VAL A 27 11.19 -15.09 -6.70
C VAL A 27 11.86 -15.31 -5.35
N GLY A 28 12.73 -16.32 -5.23
CA GLY A 28 13.50 -16.56 -4.00
C GLY A 28 14.33 -15.34 -3.60
N CYS A 29 15.10 -14.77 -4.53
CA CYS A 29 15.89 -13.56 -4.27
C CYS A 29 15.02 -12.34 -3.91
N ALA A 30 13.84 -12.20 -4.50
CA ALA A 30 12.89 -11.14 -4.15
C ALA A 30 12.25 -11.34 -2.76
N ASP A 31 12.07 -12.58 -2.31
CA ASP A 31 11.54 -12.88 -0.98
C ASP A 31 12.60 -12.66 0.11
N GLU A 32 13.86 -12.99 -0.15
CA GLU A 32 14.98 -12.78 0.77
C GLU A 32 15.19 -11.29 1.13
N ILE A 33 14.87 -10.37 0.21
CA ILE A 33 14.95 -8.92 0.49
C ILE A 33 13.75 -8.37 1.28
N SER A 34 12.84 -9.22 1.76
CA SER A 34 11.73 -8.83 2.65
C SER A 34 12.20 -8.16 3.95
N VAL A 35 13.46 -8.40 4.37
CA VAL A 35 14.12 -7.68 5.47
C VAL A 35 14.25 -6.17 5.21
N MET A 36 14.10 -5.73 3.96
CA MET A 36 14.07 -4.33 3.52
C MET A 36 12.73 -4.01 2.83
N ALA A 37 11.61 -4.45 3.43
CA ALA A 37 10.27 -4.33 2.87
C ALA A 37 9.91 -2.91 2.38
N ASP A 38 10.33 -1.87 3.11
CA ASP A 38 10.06 -0.48 2.73
C ASP A 38 10.80 -0.06 1.45
N ALA A 39 12.06 -0.48 1.30
CA ALA A 39 12.84 -0.21 0.09
C ALA A 39 12.31 -1.03 -1.11
N GLN A 40 11.96 -2.29 -0.87
CA GLN A 40 11.31 -3.14 -1.88
C GLN A 40 9.97 -2.53 -2.32
N GLY A 41 9.16 -2.05 -1.37
CA GLY A 41 7.91 -1.35 -1.61
C GLY A 41 8.10 -0.08 -2.43
N ARG A 42 9.12 0.74 -2.13
CA ARG A 42 9.44 1.94 -2.90
C ARG A 42 9.75 1.60 -4.37
N VAL A 43 10.55 0.57 -4.62
CA VAL A 43 10.84 0.12 -6.00
C VAL A 43 9.56 -0.31 -6.73
N TYR A 44 8.69 -1.07 -6.06
CA TYR A 44 7.41 -1.49 -6.63
C TYR A 44 6.51 -0.30 -6.96
N ILE A 45 6.41 0.67 -6.06
CA ILE A 45 5.55 1.86 -6.24
C ILE A 45 6.06 2.73 -7.39
N ASP A 46 7.36 3.01 -7.44
CA ASP A 46 7.95 3.78 -8.53
C ASP A 46 7.75 3.11 -9.90
N ALA A 47 7.73 1.78 -9.92
CA ALA A 47 7.47 1.00 -11.12
C ALA A 47 6.00 0.97 -11.55
N ARG A 48 5.08 0.73 -10.60
CA ARG A 48 3.66 0.45 -10.88
C ARG A 48 2.79 1.71 -10.86
N PHE A 49 3.13 2.68 -10.02
CA PHE A 49 2.40 3.92 -9.76
C PHE A 49 3.34 5.14 -9.88
N PRO A 50 3.89 5.39 -11.08
CA PRO A 50 4.97 6.37 -11.26
C PRO A 50 4.51 7.81 -10.99
N THR A 51 3.23 8.13 -11.22
CA THR A 51 2.69 9.48 -11.02
C THR A 51 1.99 9.61 -9.68
N ALA A 52 1.91 10.86 -9.17
CA ALA A 52 1.11 11.15 -7.97
C ALA A 52 -0.37 10.80 -8.17
N ASP A 53 -0.90 10.99 -9.39
CA ASP A 53 -2.28 10.64 -9.71
C ASP A 53 -2.54 9.13 -9.63
N ASP A 54 -1.61 8.29 -10.09
CA ASP A 54 -1.73 6.83 -9.97
C ASP A 54 -1.74 6.39 -8.51
N ARG A 55 -0.88 7.01 -7.70
CA ARG A 55 -0.80 6.78 -6.25
C ARG A 55 -2.07 7.22 -5.53
N ASN A 56 -2.63 8.38 -5.90
CA ASN A 56 -3.88 8.86 -5.31
C ASN A 56 -5.06 7.98 -5.73
N LYS A 57 -5.17 7.59 -7.01
CA LYS A 57 -6.25 6.73 -7.50
C LYS A 57 -6.35 5.40 -6.75
N ILE A 58 -5.23 4.72 -6.50
CA ILE A 58 -5.26 3.46 -5.77
C ILE A 58 -5.67 3.68 -4.30
N ARG A 59 -5.22 4.78 -3.69
CA ARG A 59 -5.59 5.13 -2.32
C ARG A 59 -7.06 5.47 -2.18
N ASP A 60 -7.59 6.26 -3.10
CA ASP A 60 -9.01 6.63 -3.14
C ASP A 60 -9.89 5.40 -3.37
N SER A 61 -9.49 4.52 -4.31
CA SER A 61 -10.22 3.29 -4.59
C SER A 61 -10.30 2.37 -3.37
N ILE A 62 -9.18 2.15 -2.67
CA ILE A 62 -9.17 1.29 -1.48
C ILE A 62 -9.92 1.96 -0.32
N SER A 63 -9.76 3.27 -0.15
CA SER A 63 -10.47 4.03 0.89
C SER A 63 -11.99 3.91 0.73
N GLY A 64 -12.50 4.04 -0.50
CA GLY A 64 -13.93 3.86 -0.77
C GLY A 64 -14.44 2.46 -0.45
N VAL A 65 -13.65 1.42 -0.76
CA VAL A 65 -13.99 0.03 -0.39
C VAL A 65 -14.03 -0.14 1.12
N MET A 66 -13.04 0.41 1.84
CA MET A 66 -13.00 0.31 3.31
C MET A 66 -14.16 1.06 3.97
N THR A 67 -14.54 2.23 3.47
CA THR A 67 -15.74 2.94 3.92
C THR A 67 -16.99 2.08 3.76
N ASN A 68 -17.18 1.46 2.60
CA ASN A 68 -18.33 0.57 2.36
C ASN A 68 -18.35 -0.63 3.31
N ILE A 69 -17.18 -1.21 3.64
CA ILE A 69 -17.07 -2.32 4.60
C ILE A 69 -17.46 -1.86 6.01
N VAL A 70 -16.98 -0.69 6.45
CA VAL A 70 -17.32 -0.13 7.77
C VAL A 70 -18.82 0.18 7.85
N ASP A 71 -19.42 0.74 6.81
CA ASP A 71 -20.85 1.03 6.76
C ASP A 71 -21.69 -0.27 6.81
N ALA A 72 -21.28 -1.30 6.07
CA ALA A 72 -21.92 -2.61 6.15
C ALA A 72 -21.80 -3.22 7.55
N MET A 73 -20.63 -3.12 8.18
CA MET A 73 -20.41 -3.57 9.57
C MET A 73 -21.33 -2.83 10.55
N ASN A 74 -21.47 -1.51 10.41
CA ASN A 74 -22.38 -0.71 11.23
C ASN A 74 -23.84 -1.19 11.06
N GLY A 75 -24.27 -1.42 9.83
CA GLY A 75 -25.60 -1.97 9.54
C GLY A 75 -25.83 -3.34 10.19
N MET A 76 -24.85 -4.24 10.11
CA MET A 76 -24.92 -5.56 10.75
C MET A 76 -25.01 -5.46 12.28
N ILE A 77 -24.20 -4.59 12.92
CA ILE A 77 -24.22 -4.39 14.38
C ILE A 77 -25.59 -3.95 14.87
N MET A 78 -26.27 -3.08 14.12
CA MET A 78 -27.61 -2.60 14.50
C MET A 78 -28.64 -3.73 14.54
N GLN A 79 -28.51 -4.74 13.68
CA GLN A 79 -29.46 -5.84 13.53
C GLN A 79 -29.28 -6.96 14.57
N LEU A 80 -28.16 -7.02 15.29
CA LEU A 80 -27.90 -8.07 16.28
C LEU A 80 -28.90 -8.02 17.44
N ASP A 81 -29.64 -9.09 17.68
CA ASP A 81 -30.61 -9.23 18.76
C ASP A 81 -29.98 -9.58 20.12
N TRP A 82 -28.82 -10.25 20.09
CA TRP A 82 -28.10 -10.69 21.28
C TRP A 82 -27.32 -9.59 22.00
N MET A 83 -27.14 -8.41 21.39
CA MET A 83 -26.43 -7.27 21.99
C MET A 83 -27.40 -6.27 22.63
N THR A 84 -27.09 -5.85 23.85
CA THR A 84 -27.78 -4.74 24.50
C THR A 84 -27.45 -3.40 23.81
N GLN A 85 -28.34 -2.41 23.94
CA GLN A 85 -28.16 -1.10 23.33
C GLN A 85 -26.82 -0.42 23.69
N PRO A 86 -26.35 -0.41 24.95
CA PRO A 86 -25.05 0.17 25.29
C PRO A 86 -23.88 -0.53 24.59
N SER A 87 -23.92 -1.87 24.50
CA SER A 87 -22.89 -2.65 23.81
C SER A 87 -22.87 -2.36 22.30
N LYS A 88 -24.05 -2.19 21.67
CA LYS A 88 -24.14 -1.79 20.25
C LYS A 88 -23.48 -0.44 20.00
N MET A 89 -23.76 0.55 20.85
CA MET A 89 -23.16 1.89 20.72
C MET A 89 -21.64 1.85 20.84
N ASN A 90 -21.10 1.06 21.77
CA ASN A 90 -19.66 0.87 21.90
C ASN A 90 -19.04 0.18 20.68
N ALA A 91 -19.73 -0.81 20.11
CA ALA A 91 -19.27 -1.50 18.91
C ALA A 91 -19.29 -0.59 17.68
N LEU A 92 -20.35 0.20 17.48
CA LEU A 92 -20.43 1.21 16.41
C LEU A 92 -19.33 2.27 16.55
N ASN A 93 -19.06 2.73 17.77
CA ASN A 93 -17.98 3.68 18.04
C ASN A 93 -16.62 3.06 17.67
N LYS A 94 -16.37 1.81 18.08
CA LYS A 94 -15.12 1.11 17.72
C LYS A 94 -14.98 0.92 16.20
N ALA A 95 -16.05 0.50 15.52
CA ALA A 95 -16.06 0.30 14.08
C ALA A 95 -15.77 1.61 13.31
N SER A 96 -16.37 2.72 13.76
CA SER A 96 -16.17 4.05 13.15
C SER A 96 -14.76 4.62 13.38
N ASN A 97 -14.02 4.12 14.35
CA ASN A 97 -12.64 4.53 14.67
C ASN A 97 -11.58 3.55 14.13
N ILE A 98 -11.93 2.67 13.19
CA ILE A 98 -10.94 1.81 12.52
C ILE A 98 -10.00 2.69 11.70
N GLN A 99 -8.70 2.64 12.04
CA GLN A 99 -7.67 3.31 11.27
C GLN A 99 -7.36 2.50 10.00
N VAL A 100 -7.44 3.16 8.85
CA VAL A 100 -7.11 2.53 7.56
C VAL A 100 -5.73 3.01 7.11
N ASN A 101 -4.80 2.07 6.97
CA ASN A 101 -3.48 2.31 6.38
C ASN A 101 -3.51 1.84 4.94
N VAL A 102 -3.55 2.78 3.99
CA VAL A 102 -3.88 2.47 2.59
C VAL A 102 -2.64 2.36 1.72
N ALA A 103 -2.48 1.21 1.07
CA ALA A 103 -1.48 0.85 0.07
C ALA A 103 -0.02 0.87 0.55
N PHE A 104 0.48 2.01 1.04
CA PHE A 104 1.86 2.18 1.50
C PHE A 104 1.96 3.41 2.41
N PRO A 105 2.92 3.44 3.35
CA PRO A 105 3.17 4.61 4.18
C PRO A 105 3.77 5.75 3.35
N ASP A 106 3.59 7.00 3.77
CA ASP A 106 4.05 8.15 2.98
C ASP A 106 5.57 8.35 3.06
N PHE A 107 6.20 7.96 4.17
CA PHE A 107 7.62 8.20 4.39
C PHE A 107 8.52 7.48 3.38
N ILE A 108 8.11 6.33 2.85
CA ILE A 108 8.92 5.58 1.88
C ILE A 108 9.03 6.28 0.52
N LEU A 109 8.20 7.31 0.27
CA LEU A 109 8.31 8.17 -0.92
C LEU A 109 9.34 9.29 -0.77
N ASP A 110 9.78 9.58 0.45
CA ASP A 110 10.85 10.55 0.74
C ASP A 110 12.17 9.81 0.91
N ASN A 111 13.15 10.11 0.07
CA ASN A 111 14.45 9.44 0.12
C ASN A 111 15.18 9.68 1.45
N ASN A 112 15.07 10.86 2.05
CA ASN A 112 15.75 11.14 3.32
C ASN A 112 15.15 10.35 4.47
N MET A 113 13.84 10.08 4.43
CA MET A 113 13.18 9.29 5.46
C MET A 113 13.36 7.78 5.24
N LEU A 114 13.49 7.34 3.99
CA LEU A 114 13.73 5.95 3.64
C LEU A 114 15.18 5.51 3.88
N ASP A 115 16.14 6.41 3.65
CA ASP A 115 17.58 6.13 3.75
C ASP A 115 18.14 6.32 5.18
N ALA A 116 17.30 6.78 6.13
CA ALA A 116 17.67 7.05 7.53
C ALA A 116 17.71 5.78 8.39
#